data_AF-A0A292RU36-F1
#
_entry.id   AF-A0A292RU36-F1
#
_cell.length_a   1.000
_cell.length_b   1.000
_cell.length_c   1.000
_cell.angle_alpha   90.00
_cell.angle_beta   90.00
_cell.angle_gamma   90.00
#
_symmetry.space_group_name_H-M   'P 1'
#
loop_
_entity.id
_entity.type
_entity.pdbx_description
1 polymer ?
#
loop_
_entity_poly.entity_id
_entity_poly.type
_entity_poly.pdbx_seq_one_letter_code
_entity_poly.pdbx_strand_id
1 'polypeptide(L)'
;MVDINYLDDERKKLWEKLLEQEKIIKDLQEVIKTSTKTFSDELKELQTPLSQDVKDVKQASKDAAFFKNRAKERKEEIDKYFTDVQTNLVKMQELTNENIESKKSINAQLKAIEQKEKNLLTIQNNLQNTNTELQPLITNIKNSTTILNEITTLRNSVKEKQTEVLSTQQEIESLFELSSKQKVEITKVRNQITGYVKKNSETGEETKIDGLKQELEQTFDELSETFNNTKSEIEEYQIDKTGEIDNFISDMKKKYNDLIAQIESLLPQAMTAGLSSAYQAKRESEEQEMQSAYKAFKSAIKWMVFISLVPISLTCYMFFGLNYEIQTIINDTPKIMSAVLALYAPVFWLAYSANKRMNLSKRLIEEYTYKESLSKTFEGLSKQIENIEDEKIAKDLKSRLLYSVVSMNSQNPGKLIKGYNKPDHPIMDIVNNSVKLTESIQNLAQMPLIGKICSPIVNAIDEQKAIQANKINEGLIANTLIDKQKVVSDNTN
;
A
#
# COMPACT_ATOMS: atom_id res chain seq x y z
N MET A 1 166.51 -27.69 55.56
CA MET A 1 165.96 -28.67 56.52
C MET A 1 164.91 -27.98 57.37
N VAL A 2 163.64 -28.12 56.98
CA VAL A 2 162.48 -28.16 57.87
C VAL A 2 161.65 -29.34 57.37
N ASP A 3 161.12 -30.07 58.35
CA ASP A 3 160.85 -31.50 58.40
C ASP A 3 159.74 -32.00 57.46
N ILE A 4 160.01 -33.08 56.71
CA ILE A 4 159.00 -33.84 55.94
C ILE A 4 157.85 -34.34 56.85
N ASN A 5 158.10 -34.45 58.16
CA ASN A 5 157.10 -34.83 59.16
C ASN A 5 155.99 -33.78 59.36
N TYR A 6 156.24 -32.49 59.11
CA TYR A 6 155.20 -31.44 59.30
C TYR A 6 154.12 -31.50 58.21
N LEU A 7 154.51 -31.80 56.97
CA LEU A 7 153.59 -31.91 55.83
C LEU A 7 152.66 -33.13 55.94
N ASP A 8 153.12 -34.22 56.56
CA ASP A 8 152.29 -35.42 56.72
C ASP A 8 151.28 -35.29 57.88
N ASP A 9 151.58 -34.46 58.88
CA ASP A 9 150.65 -34.13 59.97
C ASP A 9 149.52 -33.20 59.50
N GLU A 10 149.82 -32.22 58.61
CA GLU A 10 148.78 -31.41 57.97
C GLU A 10 147.90 -32.23 57.02
N ARG A 11 148.47 -33.22 56.30
CA ARG A 11 147.69 -34.12 55.42
C ARG A 11 146.68 -34.95 56.22
N LYS A 12 147.06 -35.45 57.40
CA LYS A 12 146.14 -36.18 58.29
C LYS A 12 145.01 -35.30 58.81
N LYS A 13 145.30 -34.07 59.24
CA LYS A 13 144.28 -33.11 59.70
C LYS A 13 143.30 -32.70 58.59
N LEU A 14 143.79 -32.54 57.36
CA LEU A 14 142.93 -32.27 56.20
C LEU A 14 142.03 -33.46 55.88
N TRP A 15 142.55 -34.69 56.01
CA TRP A 15 141.78 -35.91 55.73
C TRP A 15 140.72 -36.20 56.80
N GLU A 16 141.02 -35.88 58.06
CA GLU A 16 140.06 -35.95 59.16
C GLU A 16 138.92 -34.94 58.98
N LYS A 17 139.24 -33.68 58.59
CA LYS A 17 138.22 -32.68 58.23
C LYS A 17 137.36 -33.09 57.04
N LEU A 18 137.95 -33.76 56.05
CA LEU A 18 137.22 -34.17 54.85
C LEU A 18 136.25 -35.32 55.15
N LEU A 19 136.65 -36.27 56.01
CA LEU A 19 135.76 -37.32 56.52
C LEU A 19 134.60 -36.75 57.36
N GLU A 20 134.86 -35.70 58.16
CA GLU A 20 133.82 -35.02 58.92
C GLU A 20 132.81 -34.31 58.01
N GLN A 21 133.29 -33.64 56.95
CA GLN A 21 132.41 -33.04 55.93
C GLN A 21 131.61 -34.09 55.15
N GLU A 22 132.20 -35.22 54.80
CA GLU A 22 131.52 -36.31 54.10
C GLU A 22 130.38 -36.91 54.95
N LYS A 23 130.59 -36.99 56.27
CA LYS A 23 129.55 -37.41 57.22
C LYS A 23 128.39 -36.42 57.28
N ILE A 24 128.68 -35.11 57.38
CA ILE A 24 127.65 -34.06 57.39
C ILE A 24 126.84 -34.06 56.09
N ILE A 25 127.48 -34.28 54.94
CA ILE A 25 126.81 -34.34 53.64
C ILE A 25 125.85 -35.55 53.57
N LYS A 26 126.25 -36.71 54.10
CA LYS A 26 125.38 -37.90 54.18
C LYS A 26 124.15 -37.66 55.06
N ASP A 27 124.35 -37.06 56.24
CA ASP A 27 123.24 -36.76 57.16
C ASP A 27 122.25 -35.76 56.53
N LEU A 28 122.76 -34.73 55.83
CA LEU A 28 121.92 -33.79 55.09
C LEU A 28 121.14 -34.45 53.94
N GLN A 29 121.77 -35.37 53.20
CA GLN A 29 121.08 -36.12 52.15
C GLN A 29 119.95 -36.99 52.71
N GLU A 30 120.15 -37.60 53.88
CA GLU A 30 119.12 -38.39 54.53
C GLU A 30 117.94 -37.51 54.97
N VAL A 31 118.21 -36.37 55.63
CA VAL A 31 117.17 -35.42 56.05
C VAL A 31 116.36 -34.90 54.87
N ILE A 32 117.01 -34.51 53.77
CA ILE A 32 116.33 -34.05 52.55
C ILE A 32 115.45 -35.15 51.97
N LYS A 33 115.94 -36.39 51.92
CA LYS A 33 115.18 -37.53 51.40
C LYS A 33 113.95 -37.82 52.25
N THR A 34 114.08 -37.74 53.58
CA THR A 34 112.96 -37.95 54.50
C THR A 34 111.93 -36.84 54.33
N SER A 35 112.35 -35.56 54.32
CA SER A 35 111.44 -34.41 54.15
C SER A 35 110.70 -34.41 52.82
N THR A 36 111.39 -34.80 51.74
CA THR A 36 110.76 -34.93 50.41
C THR A 36 109.69 -36.02 50.40
N LYS A 37 109.92 -37.11 51.14
CA LYS A 37 108.95 -38.21 51.26
C LYS A 37 107.73 -37.79 52.07
N THR A 38 107.92 -37.12 53.22
CA THR A 38 106.80 -36.60 54.03
C THR A 38 105.95 -35.62 53.23
N PHE A 39 106.57 -34.69 52.51
CA PHE A 39 105.84 -33.74 51.67
C PHE A 39 105.06 -34.43 50.54
N SER A 40 105.64 -35.46 49.92
CA SER A 40 104.94 -36.26 48.90
C SER A 40 103.75 -37.04 49.46
N ASP A 41 103.82 -37.50 50.72
CA ASP A 41 102.75 -38.25 51.36
C ASP A 41 101.61 -37.29 51.79
N GLU A 42 101.92 -36.10 52.32
CA GLU A 42 100.92 -35.04 52.60
C GLU A 42 100.17 -34.57 51.34
N LEU A 43 100.87 -34.45 50.21
CA LEU A 43 100.26 -34.01 48.95
C LEU A 43 99.29 -35.05 48.38
N LYS A 44 99.52 -36.34 48.67
CA LYS A 44 98.62 -37.44 48.29
C LYS A 44 97.37 -37.48 49.16
N GLU A 45 97.45 -37.12 50.44
CA GLU A 45 96.26 -37.00 51.30
C GLU A 45 95.31 -35.89 50.83
N LEU A 46 95.85 -34.78 50.31
CA LEU A 46 95.08 -33.69 49.70
C LEU A 46 94.45 -34.04 48.34
N GLN A 47 94.91 -35.12 47.68
CA GLN A 47 94.38 -35.62 46.41
C GLN A 47 93.35 -36.76 46.58
N THR A 48 92.65 -36.82 47.72
CA THR A 48 91.43 -37.62 47.80
C THR A 48 90.33 -37.00 46.92
N PRO A 49 89.51 -37.81 46.21
CA PRO A 49 88.43 -37.28 45.37
C PRO A 49 87.46 -36.45 46.23
N LEU A 50 87.09 -35.25 45.76
CA LEU A 50 86.13 -34.33 46.42
C LEU A 50 85.00 -35.11 47.11
N SER A 51 84.85 -34.94 48.44
CA SER A 51 83.81 -35.61 49.24
C SER A 51 82.43 -35.47 48.57
N GLN A 52 81.63 -36.54 48.63
CA GLN A 52 80.25 -36.57 48.11
C GLN A 52 79.42 -35.38 48.62
N ASP A 53 79.67 -34.94 49.86
CA ASP A 53 79.02 -33.79 50.48
C ASP A 53 79.18 -32.49 49.67
N VAL A 54 80.34 -32.25 49.06
CA VAL A 54 80.59 -31.01 48.29
C VAL A 54 79.83 -31.04 46.95
N LYS A 55 79.64 -32.23 46.37
CA LYS A 55 78.82 -32.40 45.16
C LYS A 55 77.34 -32.20 45.48
N ASP A 56 76.87 -32.75 46.60
CA ASP A 56 75.50 -32.62 47.05
C ASP A 56 75.18 -31.16 47.42
N VAL A 57 76.11 -30.42 48.04
CA VAL A 57 75.98 -28.97 48.30
C VAL A 57 75.90 -28.18 47.00
N LYS A 58 76.70 -28.51 45.97
CA LYS A 58 76.64 -27.84 44.67
C LYS A 58 75.33 -28.12 43.93
N GLN A 59 74.80 -29.34 44.04
CA GLN A 59 73.51 -29.70 43.46
C GLN A 59 72.35 -29.01 44.20
N ALA A 60 72.36 -29.04 45.53
CA ALA A 60 71.39 -28.32 46.36
C ALA A 60 71.40 -26.80 46.09
N SER A 61 72.57 -26.21 45.85
CA SER A 61 72.69 -24.80 45.45
C SER A 61 72.03 -24.52 44.09
N LYS A 62 72.21 -25.41 43.11
CA LYS A 62 71.53 -25.31 41.80
C LYS A 62 70.02 -25.47 41.92
N ASP A 63 69.57 -26.45 42.70
CA ASP A 63 68.14 -26.69 42.92
C ASP A 63 67.51 -25.50 43.66
N ALA A 64 68.18 -24.94 44.67
CA ALA A 64 67.75 -23.73 45.35
C ALA A 64 67.64 -22.52 44.40
N ALA A 65 68.61 -22.35 43.47
CA ALA A 65 68.55 -21.30 42.45
C ALA A 65 67.39 -21.53 41.47
N PHE A 66 67.16 -22.78 41.05
CA PHE A 66 66.03 -23.16 40.19
C PHE A 66 64.69 -22.87 40.88
N PHE A 67 64.50 -23.28 42.13
CA PHE A 67 63.28 -23.00 42.89
C PHE A 67 63.09 -21.50 43.14
N LYS A 68 64.16 -20.76 43.41
CA LYS A 68 64.12 -19.29 43.55
C LYS A 68 63.65 -18.61 42.26
N ASN A 69 64.18 -19.01 41.11
CA ASN A 69 63.78 -18.45 39.82
C ASN A 69 62.32 -18.80 39.50
N ARG A 70 61.92 -20.05 39.69
CA ARG A 70 60.54 -20.49 39.50
C ARG A 70 59.56 -19.76 40.44
N ALA A 71 59.94 -19.53 41.69
CA ALA A 71 59.13 -18.76 42.63
C ALA A 71 58.99 -17.31 42.19
N LYS A 72 60.04 -16.71 41.61
CA LYS A 72 60.00 -15.36 41.03
C LYS A 72 59.06 -15.29 39.83
N GLU A 73 59.17 -16.23 38.88
CA GLU A 73 58.26 -16.32 37.72
C GLU A 73 56.80 -16.47 38.16
N ARG A 74 56.52 -17.35 39.12
CA ARG A 74 55.17 -17.52 39.67
C ARG A 74 54.66 -16.26 40.36
N LYS A 75 55.51 -15.53 41.07
CA LYS A 75 55.14 -14.25 41.67
C LYS A 75 54.77 -13.22 40.59
N GLU A 76 55.57 -13.11 39.53
CA GLU A 76 55.29 -12.20 38.40
C GLU A 76 53.97 -12.57 37.70
N GLU A 77 53.68 -13.86 37.52
CA GLU A 77 52.38 -14.32 37.00
C GLU A 77 51.22 -13.94 37.93
N ILE A 78 51.36 -14.13 39.25
CA ILE A 78 50.35 -13.76 40.25
C ILE A 78 50.12 -12.25 40.25
N ASP A 79 51.19 -11.44 40.20
CA ASP A 79 51.09 -9.97 40.17
C ASP A 79 50.36 -9.50 38.89
N LYS A 80 50.60 -10.17 37.76
CA LYS A 80 49.86 -9.92 36.51
C LYS A 80 48.39 -10.26 36.65
N TYR A 81 48.05 -11.46 37.15
CA TYR A 81 46.66 -11.85 37.37
C TYR A 81 45.94 -10.93 38.36
N PHE A 82 46.62 -10.49 39.41
CA PHE A 82 46.08 -9.53 40.38
C PHE A 82 45.76 -8.20 39.71
N THR A 83 46.66 -7.69 38.87
CA THR A 83 46.45 -6.45 38.10
C THR A 83 45.29 -6.58 37.12
N ASP A 84 45.17 -7.72 36.43
CA ASP A 84 44.07 -8.00 35.51
C ASP A 84 42.71 -8.06 36.24
N VAL A 85 42.67 -8.74 37.40
CA VAL A 85 41.46 -8.79 38.26
C VAL A 85 41.08 -7.40 38.75
N GLN A 86 42.03 -6.59 39.19
CA GLN A 86 41.79 -5.22 39.65
C GLN A 86 41.25 -4.34 38.51
N THR A 87 41.82 -4.46 37.31
CA THR A 87 41.35 -3.75 36.12
C THR A 87 39.93 -4.14 35.74
N ASN A 88 39.62 -5.44 35.78
CA ASN A 88 38.27 -5.94 35.48
C ASN A 88 37.25 -5.51 36.54
N LEU A 89 37.65 -5.41 37.81
CA LEU A 89 36.79 -4.91 38.88
C LEU A 89 36.42 -3.44 38.65
N VAL A 90 37.38 -2.59 38.28
CA VAL A 90 37.13 -1.18 37.95
C VAL A 90 36.16 -1.07 36.76
N LYS A 91 36.40 -1.82 35.69
CA LYS A 91 35.48 -1.87 34.53
C LYS A 91 34.07 -2.31 34.92
N MET A 92 33.94 -3.30 35.82
CA MET A 92 32.64 -3.77 36.29
C MET A 92 31.92 -2.70 37.12
N GLN A 93 32.65 -1.91 37.92
CA GLN A 93 32.09 -0.78 38.65
C GLN A 93 31.63 0.35 37.71
N GLU A 94 32.41 0.66 36.68
CA GLU A 94 32.04 1.64 35.65
C GLU A 94 30.74 1.21 34.93
N LEU A 95 30.68 -0.03 34.45
CA LEU A 95 29.47 -0.58 33.81
C LEU A 95 28.25 -0.59 34.75
N THR A 96 28.47 -0.81 36.05
CA THR A 96 27.39 -0.76 37.04
C THR A 96 26.87 0.67 37.20
N ASN A 97 27.76 1.66 37.23
CA ASN A 97 27.37 3.08 37.30
C ASN A 97 26.65 3.54 36.03
N GLU A 98 27.14 3.16 34.85
CA GLU A 98 26.48 3.44 33.57
C GLU A 98 25.06 2.86 33.51
N ASN A 99 24.88 1.63 34.03
CA ASN A 99 23.55 1.02 34.13
C ASN A 99 22.62 1.76 35.10
N ILE A 100 23.13 2.25 36.23
CA ILE A 100 22.35 3.05 37.19
C ILE A 100 21.90 4.36 36.56
N GLU A 101 22.79 5.06 35.85
CA GLU A 101 22.45 6.32 35.17
C GLU A 101 21.48 6.08 34.00
N SER A 102 21.68 5.01 33.23
CA SER A 102 20.74 4.60 32.18
C SER A 102 19.34 4.32 32.75
N LYS A 103 19.24 3.63 33.89
CA LYS A 103 17.97 3.37 34.57
C LYS A 103 17.29 4.66 35.04
N LYS A 104 18.04 5.63 35.57
CA LYS A 104 17.50 6.95 35.94
C LYS A 104 16.95 7.69 34.74
N SER A 105 17.68 7.69 33.62
CA SER A 105 17.25 8.31 32.36
C SER A 105 15.97 7.69 31.82
N ILE A 106 15.89 6.34 31.77
CA ILE A 106 14.69 5.62 31.34
C ILE A 106 13.48 5.97 32.21
N ASN A 107 13.65 6.01 33.54
CA ASN A 107 12.56 6.38 34.45
C ASN A 107 12.09 7.83 34.27
N ALA A 108 12.99 8.76 33.98
CA ALA A 108 12.62 10.14 33.66
C ALA A 108 11.83 10.22 32.35
N GLN A 109 12.23 9.46 31.33
CA GLN A 109 11.50 9.36 30.07
C GLN A 109 10.10 8.74 30.24
N LEU A 110 9.96 7.69 31.07
CA LEU A 110 8.66 7.09 31.38
C LEU A 110 7.69 8.10 32.00
N LYS A 111 8.14 8.88 33.00
CA LYS A 111 7.32 9.95 33.60
C LYS A 111 6.88 11.00 32.58
N ALA A 112 7.77 11.35 31.64
CA ALA A 112 7.44 12.30 30.57
C ALA A 112 6.40 11.72 29.59
N ILE A 113 6.46 10.41 29.32
CA ILE A 113 5.47 9.70 28.49
C ILE A 113 4.10 9.66 29.19
N GLU A 114 4.05 9.30 30.47
CA GLU A 114 2.82 9.28 31.28
C GLU A 114 2.12 10.65 31.29
N GLN A 115 2.89 11.74 31.43
CA GLN A 115 2.33 13.09 31.37
C GLN A 115 1.77 13.45 29.98
N LYS A 116 2.45 13.03 28.90
CA LYS A 116 1.97 13.23 27.53
C LYS A 116 0.70 12.43 27.26
N GLU A 117 0.61 11.20 27.77
CA GLU A 117 -0.59 10.36 27.67
C GLU A 117 -1.80 11.02 28.34
N LYS A 118 -1.62 11.56 29.56
CA LYS A 118 -2.68 12.30 30.27
C LYS A 118 -3.16 13.53 29.49
N ASN A 119 -2.24 14.26 28.87
CA ASN A 119 -2.58 15.41 28.03
C ASN A 119 -3.35 14.97 26.77
N LEU A 120 -2.94 13.86 26.15
CA LEU A 120 -3.61 13.30 24.97
C LEU A 120 -5.04 12.85 25.28
N LEU A 121 -5.26 12.18 26.41
CA LEU A 121 -6.58 11.82 26.92
C LEU A 121 -7.48 13.06 27.11
N THR A 122 -6.92 14.14 27.65
CA THR A 122 -7.67 15.40 27.84
C THR A 122 -8.07 16.01 26.50
N ILE A 123 -7.16 16.03 25.52
CA ILE A 123 -7.44 16.52 24.16
C ILE A 123 -8.51 15.67 23.47
N GLN A 124 -8.43 14.35 23.61
CA GLN A 124 -9.41 13.42 23.04
C GLN A 124 -10.81 13.67 23.60
N ASN A 125 -10.94 13.85 24.91
CA ASN A 125 -12.22 14.16 25.55
C ASN A 125 -12.78 15.50 25.08
N ASN A 126 -11.94 16.53 24.94
CA ASN A 126 -12.37 17.82 24.41
C ASN A 126 -12.86 17.71 22.95
N LEU A 127 -12.17 16.96 22.10
CA LEU A 127 -12.56 16.73 20.71
C LEU A 127 -13.91 15.99 20.64
N GLN A 128 -14.11 14.98 21.48
CA GLN A 128 -15.38 14.26 21.58
C GLN A 128 -16.53 15.17 22.00
N ASN A 129 -16.32 16.07 22.97
CA ASN A 129 -17.31 17.05 23.39
C ASN A 129 -17.65 18.02 22.26
N THR A 130 -16.63 18.59 21.60
CA THR A 130 -16.84 19.50 20.45
C THR A 130 -17.60 18.81 19.31
N ASN A 131 -17.29 17.54 19.01
CA ASN A 131 -18.03 16.80 18.00
C ASN A 131 -19.51 16.60 18.40
N THR A 132 -19.78 16.35 19.68
CA THR A 132 -21.14 16.22 20.22
C THR A 132 -21.90 17.55 20.10
N GLU A 133 -21.26 18.68 20.36
CA GLU A 133 -21.83 20.02 20.21
C GLU A 133 -22.06 20.43 18.74
N LEU A 134 -21.28 19.89 17.79
CA LEU A 134 -21.44 20.18 16.36
C LEU A 134 -22.61 19.42 15.71
N GLN A 135 -22.99 18.24 16.20
CA GLN A 135 -24.11 17.46 15.66
C GLN A 135 -25.47 18.22 15.61
N PRO A 136 -25.91 18.94 16.66
CA PRO A 136 -27.15 19.72 16.59
C PRO A 136 -27.03 20.89 15.60
N LEU A 137 -25.86 21.51 15.47
CA LEU A 137 -25.63 22.58 14.48
C LEU A 137 -25.76 22.06 13.04
N ILE A 138 -25.18 20.90 12.74
CA ILE A 138 -25.31 20.23 11.43
C ILE A 138 -26.79 19.91 11.15
N THR A 139 -27.51 19.41 12.15
CA THR A 139 -28.94 19.11 12.04
C THR A 139 -29.76 20.37 11.75
N ASN A 140 -29.46 21.48 12.44
CA ASN A 140 -30.12 22.76 12.21
C ASN A 140 -29.84 23.29 10.79
N ILE A 141 -28.59 23.23 10.31
CA ILE A 141 -28.23 23.65 8.95
C ILE A 141 -28.98 22.81 7.91
N LYS A 142 -29.09 21.49 8.13
CA LYS A 142 -29.85 20.60 7.25
C LYS A 142 -31.33 20.99 7.19
N ASN A 143 -31.94 21.25 8.35
CA ASN A 143 -33.33 21.70 8.42
C ASN A 143 -33.54 23.04 7.71
N SER A 144 -32.65 24.01 7.92
CA SER A 144 -32.70 25.31 7.23
C SER A 144 -32.55 25.16 5.71
N THR A 145 -31.73 24.22 5.24
CA THR A 145 -31.55 23.94 3.80
C THR A 145 -32.83 23.35 3.19
N THR A 146 -33.50 22.45 3.90
CA THR A 146 -34.80 21.90 3.46
C THR A 146 -35.85 23.00 3.35
N ILE A 147 -35.97 23.87 4.36
CA ILE A 147 -36.90 25.02 4.33
C ILE A 147 -36.59 25.95 3.16
N LEU A 148 -35.31 26.21 2.86
CA LEU A 148 -34.92 27.06 1.74
C LEU A 148 -35.32 26.45 0.37
N ASN A 149 -35.23 25.13 0.23
CA ASN A 149 -35.71 24.44 -0.96
C ASN A 149 -37.24 24.55 -1.11
N GLU A 150 -37.99 24.35 -0.03
CA GLU A 150 -39.45 24.51 -0.01
C GLU A 150 -39.88 25.93 -0.39
N ILE A 151 -39.20 26.95 0.14
CA ILE A 151 -39.42 28.36 -0.22
C ILE A 151 -39.14 28.59 -1.71
N THR A 152 -38.10 27.96 -2.25
CA THR A 152 -37.72 28.10 -3.66
C THR A 152 -38.76 27.45 -4.57
N THR A 153 -39.27 26.27 -4.21
CA THR A 153 -40.35 25.62 -4.96
C THR A 153 -41.64 26.44 -4.92
N LEU A 154 -42.00 26.97 -3.75
CA LEU A 154 -43.18 27.83 -3.59
C LEU A 154 -43.06 29.10 -4.43
N ARG A 155 -41.89 29.74 -4.44
CA ARG A 155 -41.60 30.93 -5.26
C ARG A 155 -41.80 30.64 -6.74
N ASN A 156 -41.34 29.49 -7.24
CA ASN A 156 -41.50 29.13 -8.65
C ASN A 156 -42.97 28.91 -8.99
N SER A 157 -43.72 28.18 -8.16
CA SER A 157 -45.16 27.99 -8.36
C SER A 157 -45.96 29.30 -8.31
N VAL A 158 -45.57 30.24 -7.44
CA VAL A 158 -46.16 31.59 -7.40
C VAL A 158 -45.87 32.36 -8.71
N LYS A 159 -44.64 32.25 -9.23
CA LYS A 159 -44.25 32.91 -10.49
C LYS A 159 -44.99 32.35 -11.71
N GLU A 160 -45.19 31.03 -11.76
CA GLU A 160 -46.00 30.38 -12.80
C GLU A 160 -47.45 30.85 -12.74
N LYS A 161 -48.08 30.81 -11.56
CA LYS A 161 -49.44 31.33 -11.36
C LYS A 161 -49.56 32.82 -11.70
N GLN A 162 -48.56 33.63 -11.38
CA GLN A 162 -48.55 35.04 -11.75
C GLN A 162 -48.56 35.22 -13.28
N THR A 163 -47.83 34.37 -14.00
CA THR A 163 -47.78 34.41 -15.48
C THR A 163 -49.11 34.00 -16.09
N GLU A 164 -49.77 32.98 -15.54
CA GLU A 164 -51.11 32.54 -15.94
C GLU A 164 -52.19 33.61 -15.66
N VAL A 165 -52.10 34.30 -14.52
CA VAL A 165 -52.99 35.42 -14.21
C VAL A 165 -52.82 36.57 -15.21
N LEU A 166 -51.58 36.90 -15.59
CA LEU A 166 -51.31 37.93 -16.59
C LEU A 166 -51.86 37.57 -17.98
N SER A 167 -51.70 36.32 -18.43
CA SER A 167 -52.26 35.89 -19.71
C SER A 167 -53.79 35.91 -19.70
N THR A 168 -54.40 35.43 -18.60
CA THR A 168 -55.86 35.46 -18.43
C THR A 168 -56.38 36.90 -18.41
N GLN A 169 -55.65 37.82 -17.79
CA GLN A 169 -56.02 39.24 -17.79
C GLN A 169 -56.00 39.84 -19.21
N GLN A 170 -55.00 39.51 -20.03
CA GLN A 170 -54.94 39.94 -21.43
C GLN A 170 -56.11 39.40 -22.25
N GLU A 171 -56.49 38.14 -22.03
CA GLU A 171 -57.67 37.55 -22.67
C GLU A 171 -58.96 38.26 -22.25
N ILE A 172 -59.14 38.55 -20.95
CA ILE A 172 -60.29 39.30 -20.44
C ILE A 172 -60.36 40.70 -21.05
N GLU A 173 -59.24 41.42 -21.16
CA GLU A 173 -59.17 42.73 -21.80
C GLU A 173 -59.60 42.64 -23.27
N SER A 174 -59.13 41.62 -24.00
CA SER A 174 -59.52 41.40 -25.41
C SER A 174 -61.02 41.09 -25.57
N LEU A 175 -61.59 40.27 -24.68
CA LEU A 175 -63.01 39.93 -24.66
C LEU A 175 -63.86 41.15 -24.30
N PHE A 176 -63.39 42.00 -23.38
CA PHE A 176 -64.06 43.24 -23.02
C PHE A 176 -64.09 44.21 -24.20
N GLU A 177 -62.98 44.37 -24.95
CA GLU A 177 -62.96 45.18 -26.17
C GLU A 177 -63.94 44.66 -27.23
N LEU A 178 -63.96 43.35 -27.47
CA LEU A 178 -64.90 42.71 -28.40
C LEU A 178 -66.35 42.93 -27.97
N SER A 179 -66.67 42.70 -26.70
CA SER A 179 -68.01 42.92 -26.13
C SER A 179 -68.44 44.38 -26.24
N SER A 180 -67.53 45.32 -25.99
CA SER A 180 -67.76 46.75 -26.16
C SER A 180 -68.09 47.10 -27.63
N LYS A 181 -67.31 46.56 -28.59
CA LYS A 181 -67.58 46.72 -30.04
C LYS A 181 -68.93 46.13 -30.43
N GLN A 182 -69.24 44.91 -29.99
CA GLN A 182 -70.53 44.27 -30.26
C GLN A 182 -71.71 45.06 -29.68
N LYS A 183 -71.57 45.62 -28.47
CA LYS A 183 -72.59 46.49 -27.88
C LYS A 183 -72.86 47.72 -28.75
N VAL A 184 -71.82 48.33 -29.31
CA VAL A 184 -71.96 49.46 -30.25
C VAL A 184 -72.72 49.04 -31.51
N GLU A 185 -72.36 47.90 -32.10
CA GLU A 185 -73.05 47.38 -33.29
C GLU A 185 -74.51 46.99 -33.00
N ILE A 186 -74.79 46.33 -31.86
CA ILE A 186 -76.17 46.03 -31.43
C ILE A 186 -76.97 47.32 -31.23
N THR A 187 -76.34 48.37 -30.71
CA THR A 187 -77.00 49.68 -30.54
C THR A 187 -77.31 50.32 -31.90
N LYS A 188 -76.41 50.20 -32.88
CA LYS A 188 -76.66 50.65 -34.26
C LYS A 188 -77.83 49.88 -34.90
N VAL A 189 -77.81 48.55 -34.82
CA VAL A 189 -78.89 47.70 -35.35
C VAL A 189 -80.22 47.99 -34.65
N ARG A 190 -80.22 48.16 -33.33
CA ARG A 190 -81.41 48.56 -32.58
C ARG A 190 -81.96 49.89 -33.10
N ASN A 191 -81.10 50.90 -33.29
CA ASN A 191 -81.51 52.20 -33.82
C ASN A 191 -82.04 52.12 -35.26
N GLN A 192 -81.54 51.19 -36.08
CA GLN A 192 -82.07 50.89 -37.42
C GLN A 192 -83.43 50.20 -37.38
N ILE A 193 -83.66 49.30 -36.41
CA ILE A 193 -84.91 48.55 -36.26
C ILE A 193 -86.04 49.42 -35.67
N THR A 194 -85.75 50.20 -34.62
CA THR A 194 -86.77 50.96 -33.88
C THR A 194 -86.92 52.41 -34.31
N GLY A 195 -86.04 52.91 -35.19
CA GLY A 195 -85.95 54.33 -35.55
C GLY A 195 -85.32 55.18 -34.44
N TYR A 196 -84.96 56.42 -34.78
CA TYR A 196 -84.45 57.42 -33.83
C TYR A 196 -84.94 58.82 -34.21
N VAL A 197 -85.03 59.72 -33.22
CA VAL A 197 -85.43 61.12 -33.40
C VAL A 197 -84.16 61.96 -33.46
N LYS A 198 -83.94 62.67 -34.57
CA LYS A 198 -82.83 63.63 -34.72
C LYS A 198 -83.38 65.04 -34.55
N LYS A 199 -82.89 65.78 -33.55
CA LYS A 199 -83.16 67.22 -33.42
C LYS A 199 -82.17 68.00 -34.27
N ASN A 200 -82.68 68.87 -35.14
CA ASN A 200 -81.87 69.78 -35.95
C ASN A 200 -81.58 71.05 -35.13
N SER A 201 -80.30 71.41 -34.96
CA SER A 201 -79.85 72.43 -33.99
C SER A 201 -80.22 73.88 -34.33
N GLU A 202 -80.87 74.16 -35.47
CA GLU A 202 -81.23 75.53 -35.87
C GLU A 202 -82.74 75.79 -36.02
N THR A 203 -83.60 74.77 -36.08
CA THR A 203 -85.06 74.98 -36.34
C THR A 203 -86.02 74.26 -35.40
N GLY A 204 -85.53 73.41 -34.48
CA GLY A 204 -86.37 72.84 -33.41
C GLY A 204 -87.43 71.81 -33.83
N GLU A 205 -87.54 71.44 -35.12
CA GLU A 205 -88.46 70.39 -35.57
C GLU A 205 -87.89 68.97 -35.38
N GLU A 206 -88.75 68.07 -34.91
CA GLU A 206 -88.46 66.65 -34.69
C GLU A 206 -88.86 65.84 -35.93
N THR A 207 -87.89 65.40 -36.74
CA THR A 207 -88.15 64.43 -37.83
C THR A 207 -87.94 63.01 -37.33
N LYS A 208 -89.02 62.23 -37.28
CA LYS A 208 -88.99 60.80 -36.97
C LYS A 208 -88.64 60.02 -38.23
N ILE A 209 -87.54 59.26 -38.18
CA ILE A 209 -87.19 58.31 -39.24
C ILE A 209 -87.77 56.96 -38.81
N ASP A 210 -88.74 56.45 -39.56
CA ASP A 210 -89.41 55.17 -39.30
C ASP A 210 -88.44 53.99 -39.58
N GLY A 211 -88.53 52.93 -38.77
CA GLY A 211 -87.62 51.78 -38.81
C GLY A 211 -88.22 50.54 -39.51
N LEU A 212 -87.38 49.57 -39.83
CA LEU A 212 -87.71 48.33 -40.56
C LEU A 212 -88.94 47.56 -40.00
N LYS A 213 -89.33 47.78 -38.74
CA LYS A 213 -90.54 47.21 -38.14
C LYS A 213 -91.84 47.59 -38.88
N GLN A 214 -91.94 48.79 -39.45
CA GLN A 214 -93.14 49.23 -40.19
C GLN A 214 -93.14 48.76 -41.65
N GLU A 215 -91.97 48.50 -42.23
CA GLU A 215 -91.82 47.84 -43.54
C GLU A 215 -92.14 46.34 -43.45
N LEU A 216 -91.82 45.71 -42.31
CA LEU A 216 -92.03 44.28 -42.06
C LEU A 216 -93.52 43.89 -42.01
N GLU A 217 -94.40 44.76 -41.50
CA GLU A 217 -95.86 44.54 -41.50
C GLU A 217 -96.44 44.44 -42.92
N GLN A 218 -95.75 44.99 -43.94
CA GLN A 218 -96.16 44.91 -45.34
C GLN A 218 -95.61 43.65 -46.06
N THR A 219 -94.46 43.14 -45.63
CA THR A 219 -93.82 41.93 -46.21
C THR A 219 -94.23 40.62 -45.55
N PHE A 220 -94.92 40.67 -44.40
CA PHE A 220 -95.36 39.47 -43.67
C PHE A 220 -96.40 38.64 -44.45
N ASP A 221 -97.17 39.26 -45.32
CA ASP A 221 -98.13 38.57 -46.20
C ASP A 221 -97.44 37.76 -47.32
N GLU A 222 -96.19 38.08 -47.67
CA GLU A 222 -95.42 37.38 -48.72
C GLU A 222 -94.53 36.25 -48.16
N LEU A 223 -94.09 36.35 -46.89
CA LEU A 223 -93.06 35.45 -46.32
C LEU A 223 -93.57 34.07 -45.89
N SER A 224 -94.90 33.90 -45.75
CA SER A 224 -95.53 32.64 -45.32
C SER A 224 -95.29 31.48 -46.31
N GLU A 225 -94.94 31.78 -47.57
CA GLU A 225 -94.72 30.79 -48.63
C GLU A 225 -93.28 30.24 -48.64
N THR A 226 -92.28 31.04 -48.24
CA THR A 226 -90.84 30.67 -48.27
C THR A 226 -90.36 29.82 -47.09
N PHE A 227 -91.06 29.84 -45.96
CA PHE A 227 -90.65 29.20 -44.71
C PHE A 227 -90.53 27.66 -44.81
N ASN A 228 -91.25 27.04 -45.74
CA ASN A 228 -91.22 25.59 -45.91
C ASN A 228 -89.96 25.07 -46.63
N ASN A 229 -89.20 25.91 -47.35
CA ASN A 229 -87.99 25.47 -48.07
C ASN A 229 -86.72 25.50 -47.20
N THR A 230 -86.59 26.45 -46.27
CA THR A 230 -85.36 26.63 -45.45
C THR A 230 -85.15 25.51 -44.42
N LYS A 231 -86.19 24.76 -44.08
CA LYS A 231 -86.10 23.65 -43.11
C LYS A 231 -85.29 22.46 -43.64
N SER A 232 -85.28 22.23 -44.95
CA SER A 232 -84.55 21.10 -45.57
C SER A 232 -83.04 21.33 -45.67
N GLU A 233 -82.56 22.57 -45.83
CA GLU A 233 -81.12 22.86 -45.98
C GLU A 233 -80.33 22.77 -44.65
N ILE A 234 -81.00 22.98 -43.50
CA ILE A 234 -80.39 22.92 -42.17
C ILE A 234 -80.09 21.47 -41.75
N GLU A 235 -80.92 20.52 -42.18
CA GLU A 235 -80.74 19.09 -41.88
C GLU A 235 -79.57 18.50 -42.70
N GLU A 236 -79.30 19.00 -43.91
CA GLU A 236 -78.18 18.58 -44.77
C GLU A 236 -76.82 19.10 -44.26
N TYR A 237 -76.77 20.34 -43.74
CA TYR A 237 -75.56 20.95 -43.18
C TYR A 237 -75.06 20.26 -41.88
N GLN A 238 -75.98 19.74 -41.06
CA GLN A 238 -75.61 18.99 -39.85
C GLN A 238 -74.97 17.64 -40.18
N ILE A 239 -75.43 16.95 -41.23
CA ILE A 239 -74.91 15.64 -41.62
C ILE A 239 -73.48 15.78 -42.17
N ASP A 240 -73.22 16.80 -43.00
CA ASP A 240 -71.92 17.03 -43.62
C ASP A 240 -70.82 17.35 -42.58
N LYS A 241 -71.12 18.24 -41.61
CA LYS A 241 -70.14 18.59 -40.56
C LYS A 241 -69.88 17.47 -39.56
N THR A 242 -70.85 16.61 -39.31
CA THR A 242 -70.65 15.43 -38.44
C THR A 242 -69.70 14.43 -39.12
N GLY A 243 -69.83 14.24 -40.44
CA GLY A 243 -68.93 13.40 -41.23
C GLY A 243 -67.49 13.92 -41.30
N GLU A 244 -67.29 15.24 -41.41
CA GLU A 244 -65.95 15.84 -41.35
C GLU A 244 -65.25 15.61 -40.00
N ILE A 245 -66.00 15.74 -38.90
CA ILE A 245 -65.47 15.53 -37.54
C ILE A 245 -65.07 14.08 -37.32
N ASP A 246 -65.89 13.12 -37.77
CA ASP A 246 -65.56 11.70 -37.66
C ASP A 246 -64.35 11.30 -38.50
N ASN A 247 -64.23 11.85 -39.71
CA ASN A 247 -63.04 11.67 -40.55
C ASN A 247 -61.77 12.26 -39.90
N PHE A 248 -61.88 13.44 -39.27
CA PHE A 248 -60.77 14.05 -38.54
C PHE A 248 -60.34 13.21 -37.32
N ILE A 249 -61.29 12.67 -36.55
CA ILE A 249 -61.02 11.78 -35.42
C ILE A 249 -60.34 10.49 -35.89
N SER A 250 -60.79 9.92 -37.02
CA SER A 250 -60.20 8.73 -37.63
C SER A 250 -58.74 8.99 -38.07
N ASP A 251 -58.48 10.11 -38.74
CA ASP A 251 -57.13 10.52 -39.15
C ASP A 251 -56.21 10.78 -37.96
N MET A 252 -56.71 11.39 -36.89
CA MET A 252 -55.94 11.62 -35.66
C MET A 252 -55.62 10.31 -34.93
N LYS A 253 -56.56 9.35 -34.88
CA LYS A 253 -56.29 8.00 -34.35
C LYS A 253 -55.22 7.29 -35.17
N LYS A 254 -55.26 7.40 -36.49
CA LYS A 254 -54.26 6.80 -37.38
C LYS A 254 -52.87 7.40 -37.15
N LYS A 255 -52.78 8.74 -37.11
CA LYS A 255 -51.54 9.45 -36.77
C LYS A 255 -51.00 9.07 -35.39
N TYR A 256 -51.87 8.95 -34.38
CA TYR A 256 -51.48 8.56 -33.02
C TYR A 256 -50.91 7.14 -32.97
N ASN A 257 -51.56 6.18 -33.63
CA ASN A 257 -51.07 4.79 -33.69
C ASN A 257 -49.75 4.67 -34.45
N ASP A 258 -49.59 5.41 -35.56
CA ASP A 258 -48.34 5.45 -36.31
C ASP A 258 -47.19 6.05 -35.47
N LEU A 259 -47.49 7.05 -34.63
CA LEU A 259 -46.53 7.67 -33.72
C LEU A 259 -46.11 6.71 -32.60
N ILE A 260 -47.06 5.96 -32.02
CA ILE A 260 -46.75 4.90 -31.04
C ILE A 260 -45.86 3.83 -31.66
N ALA A 261 -46.20 3.34 -32.86
CA ALA A 261 -45.40 2.33 -33.56
C ALA A 261 -43.97 2.83 -33.83
N GLN A 262 -43.82 4.11 -34.20
CA GLN A 262 -42.50 4.74 -34.36
C GLN A 262 -41.74 4.79 -33.03
N ILE A 263 -42.36 5.22 -31.93
CA ILE A 263 -41.73 5.27 -30.61
C ILE A 263 -41.28 3.86 -30.17
N GLU A 264 -42.11 2.84 -30.34
CA GLU A 264 -41.79 1.46 -29.98
C GLU A 264 -40.67 0.87 -30.84
N SER A 265 -40.55 1.26 -32.11
CA SER A 265 -39.44 0.85 -32.99
C SER A 265 -38.11 1.54 -32.66
N LEU A 266 -38.16 2.77 -32.14
CA LEU A 266 -36.98 3.58 -31.81
C LEU A 266 -36.38 3.23 -30.44
N LEU A 267 -37.18 2.71 -29.51
CA LEU A 267 -36.77 2.43 -28.13
C LEU A 267 -35.66 1.36 -28.01
N PRO A 268 -35.71 0.21 -28.71
CA PRO A 268 -34.62 -0.76 -28.72
C PRO A 268 -33.33 -0.20 -29.36
N GLN A 269 -33.46 0.61 -30.41
CA GLN A 269 -32.34 1.22 -31.11
C GLN A 269 -31.63 2.24 -30.21
N ALA A 270 -32.39 3.13 -29.57
CA ALA A 270 -31.85 4.15 -28.66
C ALA A 270 -31.18 3.51 -27.42
N MET A 271 -31.77 2.47 -26.84
CA MET A 271 -31.20 1.77 -25.70
C MET A 271 -29.88 1.07 -26.06
N THR A 272 -29.81 0.46 -27.25
CA THR A 272 -28.64 -0.31 -27.69
C THR A 272 -27.51 0.60 -28.16
N ALA A 273 -27.82 1.70 -28.85
CA ALA A 273 -26.86 2.74 -29.18
C ALA A 273 -26.28 3.40 -27.92
N GLY A 274 -27.12 3.69 -26.92
CA GLY A 274 -26.69 4.25 -25.64
C GLY A 274 -25.76 3.31 -24.86
N LEU A 275 -26.11 2.03 -24.75
CA LEU A 275 -25.30 1.02 -24.06
C LEU A 275 -23.99 0.73 -24.79
N SER A 276 -24.02 0.53 -26.10
CA SER A 276 -22.80 0.26 -26.89
C SER A 276 -21.83 1.44 -26.85
N SER A 277 -22.34 2.68 -26.95
CA SER A 277 -21.52 3.89 -26.80
C SER A 277 -20.93 4.02 -25.39
N ALA A 278 -21.67 3.67 -24.34
CA ALA A 278 -21.17 3.71 -22.98
C ALA A 278 -20.07 2.66 -22.73
N TYR A 279 -20.24 1.44 -23.28
CA TYR A 279 -19.19 0.41 -23.21
C TYR A 279 -17.96 0.78 -24.03
N GLN A 280 -18.16 1.37 -25.21
CA GLN A 280 -17.07 1.88 -26.04
C GLN A 280 -16.27 2.98 -25.29
N ALA A 281 -16.96 3.97 -24.71
CA ALA A 281 -16.30 5.04 -23.95
C ALA A 281 -15.54 4.48 -22.73
N LYS A 282 -16.10 3.47 -22.04
CA LYS A 282 -15.40 2.79 -20.95
C LYS A 282 -14.18 1.99 -21.42
N ARG A 283 -14.27 1.28 -22.55
CA ARG A 283 -13.13 0.58 -23.16
C ARG A 283 -12.01 1.56 -23.49
N GLU A 284 -12.34 2.69 -24.13
CA GLU A 284 -11.36 3.72 -24.51
C GLU A 284 -10.68 4.34 -23.28
N SER A 285 -11.44 4.60 -22.21
CA SER A 285 -10.90 5.07 -20.92
C SER A 285 -9.92 4.04 -20.31
N GLU A 286 -10.28 2.77 -20.29
CA GLU A 286 -9.41 1.70 -19.77
C GLU A 286 -8.18 1.48 -20.65
N GLU A 287 -8.29 1.69 -21.96
CA GLU A 287 -7.14 1.65 -22.88
C GLU A 287 -6.15 2.78 -22.60
N GLN A 288 -6.64 3.99 -22.28
CA GLN A 288 -5.79 5.08 -21.82
C GLN A 288 -5.10 4.75 -20.49
N GLU A 289 -5.83 4.17 -19.53
CA GLU A 289 -5.26 3.71 -18.26
C GLU A 289 -4.19 2.62 -18.46
N MET A 290 -4.46 1.65 -19.34
CA MET A 290 -3.51 0.60 -19.71
C MET A 290 -2.24 1.20 -20.33
N GLN A 291 -2.38 2.17 -21.24
CA GLN A 291 -1.24 2.86 -21.84
C GLN A 291 -0.43 3.65 -20.79
N SER A 292 -1.09 4.30 -19.84
CA SER A 292 -0.44 4.98 -18.73
C SER A 292 0.33 4.01 -17.84
N ALA A 293 -0.29 2.88 -17.48
CA ALA A 293 0.34 1.80 -16.72
C ALA A 293 1.54 1.19 -17.47
N TYR A 294 1.42 1.00 -18.79
CA TYR A 294 2.51 0.52 -19.64
C TYR A 294 3.69 1.51 -19.68
N LYS A 295 3.43 2.81 -19.79
CA LYS A 295 4.47 3.85 -19.73
C LYS A 295 5.16 3.86 -18.36
N ALA A 296 4.40 3.76 -17.27
CA ALA A 296 4.95 3.65 -15.91
C ALA A 296 5.82 2.40 -15.74
N PHE A 297 5.36 1.25 -16.23
CA PHE A 297 6.11 -0.01 -16.21
C PHE A 297 7.42 0.09 -17.02
N LYS A 298 7.35 0.63 -18.24
CA LYS A 298 8.54 0.86 -19.09
C LYS A 298 9.53 1.83 -18.43
N SER A 299 9.04 2.87 -17.76
CA SER A 299 9.87 3.80 -16.98
C SER A 299 10.54 3.10 -15.81
N ALA A 300 9.80 2.27 -15.07
CA ALA A 300 10.33 1.49 -13.95
C ALA A 300 11.44 0.53 -14.38
N ILE A 301 11.28 -0.15 -15.52
CA ILE A 301 12.33 -1.01 -16.10
C ILE A 301 13.57 -0.19 -16.44
N LYS A 302 13.42 0.98 -17.07
CA LYS A 302 14.56 1.87 -17.36
C LYS A 302 15.29 2.24 -16.08
N TRP A 303 14.58 2.65 -15.03
CA TRP A 303 15.17 2.97 -13.72
C TRP A 303 15.88 1.76 -13.09
N MET A 304 15.31 0.56 -13.16
CA MET A 304 15.98 -0.66 -12.68
C MET A 304 17.29 -0.91 -13.44
N VAL A 305 17.31 -0.72 -14.75
CA VAL A 305 18.55 -0.84 -15.54
C VAL A 305 19.57 0.24 -15.14
N PHE A 306 19.15 1.48 -14.90
CA PHE A 306 20.07 2.51 -14.41
C PHE A 306 20.64 2.18 -13.02
N ILE A 307 19.80 1.65 -12.11
CA ILE A 307 20.22 1.30 -10.75
C ILE A 307 21.14 0.07 -10.76
N SER A 308 20.93 -0.91 -11.65
CA SER A 308 21.87 -2.05 -11.78
C SER A 308 23.25 -1.65 -12.30
N LEU A 309 23.35 -0.55 -13.04
CA LEU A 309 24.64 0.00 -13.46
C LEU A 309 25.40 0.69 -12.32
N VAL A 310 24.76 1.09 -11.22
CA VAL A 310 25.40 1.83 -10.12
C VAL A 310 26.52 1.03 -9.45
N PRO A 311 26.33 -0.24 -9.01
CA PRO A 311 27.42 -1.06 -8.44
C PRO A 311 28.58 -1.26 -9.42
N ILE A 312 28.28 -1.48 -10.70
CA ILE A 312 29.28 -1.69 -11.75
C ILE A 312 30.08 -0.41 -11.97
N SER A 313 29.41 0.75 -12.03
CA SER A 313 30.04 2.04 -12.22
C SER A 313 30.93 2.42 -11.01
N LEU A 314 30.46 2.16 -9.79
CA LEU A 314 31.24 2.37 -8.56
C LEU A 314 32.46 1.46 -8.47
N THR A 315 32.32 0.18 -8.79
CA THR A 315 33.44 -0.77 -8.79
C THR A 315 34.46 -0.45 -9.88
N CYS A 316 34.03 -0.06 -11.09
CA CYS A 316 34.91 0.46 -12.13
C CYS A 316 35.63 1.74 -11.70
N TYR A 317 34.94 2.66 -11.02
CA TYR A 317 35.55 3.90 -10.50
C TYR A 317 36.57 3.62 -9.38
N MET A 318 36.29 2.68 -8.48
CA MET A 318 37.24 2.24 -7.45
C MET A 318 38.50 1.60 -8.05
N PHE A 319 38.34 0.85 -9.15
CA PHE A 319 39.46 0.20 -9.84
C PHE A 319 40.29 1.17 -10.69
N PHE A 320 39.66 1.96 -11.57
CA PHE A 320 40.37 2.85 -12.51
C PHE A 320 40.71 4.23 -11.93
N GLY A 321 39.90 4.76 -11.01
CA GLY A 321 40.05 6.12 -10.47
C GLY A 321 40.84 6.20 -9.17
N LEU A 322 40.66 5.24 -8.26
CA LEU A 322 41.26 5.24 -6.91
C LEU A 322 42.37 4.20 -6.71
N ASN A 323 42.66 3.35 -7.70
CA ASN A 323 43.68 2.28 -7.66
C ASN A 323 43.59 1.35 -6.43
N TYR A 324 42.37 0.96 -6.03
CA TYR A 324 42.20 -0.03 -4.96
C TYR A 324 42.65 -1.43 -5.41
N GLU A 325 43.21 -2.21 -4.48
CA GLU A 325 43.51 -3.63 -4.72
C GLU A 325 42.23 -4.44 -5.03
N ILE A 326 42.34 -5.38 -5.97
CA ILE A 326 41.24 -6.24 -6.42
C ILE A 326 40.58 -6.98 -5.24
N GLN A 327 41.38 -7.37 -4.23
CA GLN A 327 40.88 -8.06 -3.03
C GLN A 327 39.95 -7.18 -2.19
N THR A 328 40.27 -5.89 -2.06
CA THR A 328 39.43 -4.91 -1.33
C THR A 328 38.11 -4.69 -2.06
N ILE A 329 38.16 -4.59 -3.40
CA ILE A 329 36.96 -4.42 -4.24
C ILE A 329 36.03 -5.63 -4.12
N ILE A 330 36.56 -6.86 -4.13
CA ILE A 330 35.76 -8.08 -3.99
C ILE A 330 35.08 -8.14 -2.62
N ASN A 331 35.76 -7.75 -1.55
CA ASN A 331 35.20 -7.77 -0.20
C ASN A 331 34.15 -6.68 0.04
N ASP A 332 34.24 -5.54 -0.64
CA ASP A 332 33.30 -4.43 -0.50
C ASP A 332 32.13 -4.48 -1.50
N THR A 333 32.26 -5.23 -2.60
CA THR A 333 31.19 -5.41 -3.60
C THR A 333 29.86 -5.91 -2.99
N PRO A 334 29.83 -6.92 -2.09
CA PRO A 334 28.60 -7.35 -1.43
C PRO A 334 27.92 -6.24 -0.60
N LYS A 335 28.70 -5.37 0.05
CA LYS A 335 28.17 -4.24 0.84
C LYS A 335 27.52 -3.21 -0.06
N ILE A 336 28.16 -2.89 -1.19
CA ILE A 336 27.62 -1.97 -2.21
C ILE A 336 26.35 -2.55 -2.83
N MET A 337 26.33 -3.84 -3.15
CA MET A 337 25.13 -4.53 -3.64
C MET A 337 23.98 -4.51 -2.63
N SER A 338 24.27 -4.74 -1.35
CA SER A 338 23.27 -4.67 -0.28
C SER A 338 22.69 -3.27 -0.09
N ALA A 339 23.51 -2.22 -0.26
CA ALA A 339 23.04 -0.83 -0.20
C ALA A 339 22.13 -0.48 -1.39
N VAL A 340 22.47 -0.96 -2.60
CA VAL A 340 21.67 -0.74 -3.82
C VAL A 340 20.35 -1.51 -3.79
N LEU A 341 20.26 -2.62 -3.04
CA LEU A 341 19.02 -3.37 -2.86
C LEU A 341 17.90 -2.54 -2.22
N ALA A 342 18.23 -1.70 -1.24
CA ALA A 342 17.26 -0.78 -0.62
C ALA A 342 16.70 0.24 -1.62
N LEU A 343 17.51 0.63 -2.61
CA LEU A 343 17.13 1.56 -3.68
C LEU A 343 16.29 0.86 -4.76
N TYR A 344 16.44 -0.45 -4.92
CA TYR A 344 15.62 -1.28 -5.83
C TYR A 344 14.16 -1.44 -5.36
N ALA A 345 13.92 -1.47 -4.05
CA ALA A 345 12.60 -1.80 -3.50
C ALA A 345 11.47 -0.84 -3.96
N PRO A 346 11.63 0.50 -3.96
CA PRO A 346 10.60 1.42 -4.44
C PRO A 346 10.33 1.29 -5.95
N VAL A 347 11.37 1.08 -6.76
CA VAL A 347 11.23 0.95 -8.22
C VAL A 347 10.60 -0.38 -8.60
N PHE A 348 10.96 -1.45 -7.89
CA PHE A 348 10.33 -2.75 -8.04
C PHE A 348 8.85 -2.71 -7.67
N TRP A 349 8.49 -2.02 -6.59
CA TRP A 349 7.09 -1.79 -6.23
C TRP A 349 6.32 -1.09 -7.35
N LEU A 350 6.90 -0.02 -7.90
CA LEU A 350 6.30 0.74 -8.99
C LEU A 350 6.11 -0.14 -10.23
N ALA A 351 7.11 -0.96 -10.60
CA ALA A 351 6.98 -1.91 -11.71
C ALA A 351 5.90 -2.97 -11.45
N TYR A 352 5.88 -3.56 -10.26
CA TYR A 352 4.92 -4.60 -9.88
C TYR A 352 3.47 -4.08 -9.91
N SER A 353 3.23 -2.94 -9.29
CA SER A 353 1.93 -2.28 -9.26
C SER A 353 1.47 -1.86 -10.66
N ALA A 354 2.36 -1.29 -11.48
CA ALA A 354 2.04 -0.95 -12.86
C ALA A 354 1.69 -2.18 -13.70
N ASN A 355 2.41 -3.29 -13.54
CA ASN A 355 2.11 -4.55 -14.22
C ASN A 355 0.74 -5.13 -13.80
N LYS A 356 0.42 -5.09 -12.50
CA LYS A 356 -0.88 -5.54 -11.99
C LYS A 356 -2.03 -4.70 -12.55
N ARG A 357 -1.88 -3.37 -12.53
CA ARG A 357 -2.85 -2.43 -13.15
C ARG A 357 -3.02 -2.69 -14.64
N MET A 358 -1.93 -2.88 -15.38
CA MET A 358 -1.97 -3.21 -16.81
C MET A 358 -2.75 -4.50 -17.10
N ASN A 359 -2.52 -5.57 -16.33
CA ASN A 359 -3.24 -6.84 -16.51
C ASN A 359 -4.72 -6.73 -16.15
N LEU A 360 -5.06 -5.90 -15.16
CA LEU A 360 -6.44 -5.59 -14.81
C LEU A 360 -7.16 -4.84 -15.94
N SER A 361 -6.54 -3.78 -16.47
CA SER A 361 -7.10 -3.01 -17.58
C SER A 361 -7.26 -3.85 -18.84
N LYS A 362 -6.30 -4.73 -19.19
CA LYS A 362 -6.45 -5.67 -20.32
C LYS A 362 -7.71 -6.51 -20.23
N ARG A 363 -7.96 -7.05 -19.03
CA ARG A 363 -9.15 -7.87 -18.80
C ARG A 363 -10.43 -7.03 -18.89
N LEU A 364 -10.44 -5.84 -18.30
CA LEU A 364 -11.58 -4.93 -18.39
C LEU A 364 -11.87 -4.53 -19.84
N ILE A 365 -10.83 -4.28 -20.64
CA ILE A 365 -10.94 -4.01 -22.07
C ILE A 365 -11.58 -5.20 -22.80
N GLU A 366 -11.15 -6.44 -22.56
CA GLU A 366 -11.76 -7.63 -23.15
C GLU A 366 -13.25 -7.76 -22.79
N GLU A 367 -13.59 -7.56 -21.51
CA GLU A 367 -14.98 -7.61 -21.02
C GLU A 367 -15.86 -6.50 -21.64
N TYR A 368 -15.37 -5.26 -21.67
CA TYR A 368 -16.11 -4.15 -22.27
C TYR A 368 -16.21 -4.28 -23.79
N THR A 369 -15.20 -4.82 -24.45
CA THR A 369 -15.24 -5.14 -25.89
C THR A 369 -16.28 -6.22 -26.17
N TYR A 370 -16.33 -7.26 -25.35
CA TYR A 370 -17.37 -8.28 -25.44
C TYR A 370 -18.76 -7.67 -25.26
N LYS A 371 -18.97 -6.84 -24.23
CA LYS A 371 -20.26 -6.17 -23.97
C LYS A 371 -20.66 -5.21 -25.08
N GLU A 372 -19.73 -4.44 -25.64
CA GLU A 372 -19.95 -3.58 -26.79
C GLU A 372 -20.37 -4.40 -28.02
N SER A 373 -19.66 -5.48 -28.33
CA SER A 373 -19.98 -6.37 -29.45
C SER A 373 -21.34 -7.04 -29.28
N LEU A 374 -21.70 -7.43 -28.05
CA LEU A 374 -22.98 -8.01 -27.71
C LEU A 374 -24.11 -7.00 -27.92
N SER A 375 -23.94 -5.75 -27.47
CA SER A 375 -24.90 -4.67 -27.74
C SER A 375 -25.07 -4.44 -29.24
N LYS A 376 -23.98 -4.30 -30.01
CA LYS A 376 -24.07 -4.13 -31.48
C LYS A 376 -24.74 -5.34 -32.17
N THR A 377 -24.49 -6.55 -31.68
CA THR A 377 -25.13 -7.78 -32.20
C THR A 377 -26.62 -7.81 -31.86
N PHE A 378 -27.02 -7.38 -30.67
CA PHE A 378 -28.42 -7.24 -30.27
C PHE A 378 -29.16 -6.26 -31.19
N GLU A 379 -28.54 -5.14 -31.56
CA GLU A 379 -29.14 -4.19 -32.49
C GLU A 379 -29.43 -4.84 -33.85
N GLY A 380 -28.43 -5.54 -34.41
CA GLY A 380 -28.57 -6.24 -35.69
C GLY A 380 -29.62 -7.35 -35.65
N LEU A 381 -29.63 -8.16 -34.58
CA LEU A 381 -30.61 -9.25 -34.41
C LEU A 381 -32.01 -8.70 -34.13
N SER A 382 -32.14 -7.63 -33.35
CA SER A 382 -33.43 -6.96 -33.10
C SER A 382 -34.03 -6.45 -34.40
N LYS A 383 -33.22 -5.85 -35.27
CA LYS A 383 -33.64 -5.40 -36.60
C LYS A 383 -34.03 -6.55 -37.54
N GLN A 384 -33.35 -7.69 -37.45
CA GLN A 384 -33.71 -8.90 -38.20
C GLN A 384 -35.03 -9.49 -37.72
N ILE A 385 -35.26 -9.53 -36.40
CA ILE A 385 -36.49 -10.04 -35.78
C ILE A 385 -37.70 -9.17 -36.13
N GLU A 386 -37.52 -7.86 -36.22
CA GLU A 386 -38.57 -6.91 -36.61
C GLU A 386 -39.01 -7.07 -38.08
N ASN A 387 -38.16 -7.65 -38.93
CA ASN A 387 -38.47 -7.95 -40.33
C ASN A 387 -39.05 -9.36 -40.56
N ILE A 388 -39.34 -10.14 -39.50
CA ILE A 388 -39.96 -11.46 -39.62
C ILE A 388 -41.48 -11.30 -39.80
N GLU A 389 -42.04 -11.89 -40.85
CA GLU A 389 -43.48 -11.80 -41.18
C GLU A 389 -44.38 -12.49 -40.12
N ASP A 390 -43.90 -13.55 -39.46
CA ASP A 390 -44.63 -14.23 -38.39
C ASP A 390 -44.44 -13.51 -37.04
N GLU A 391 -45.48 -12.75 -36.65
CA GLU A 391 -45.52 -11.97 -35.41
C GLU A 391 -45.31 -12.82 -34.15
N LYS A 392 -45.75 -14.09 -34.17
CA LYS A 392 -45.67 -14.99 -33.01
C LYS A 392 -44.25 -15.49 -32.81
N ILE A 393 -43.57 -15.83 -33.91
CA ILE A 393 -42.14 -16.20 -33.91
C ILE A 393 -41.27 -14.99 -33.56
N ALA A 394 -41.57 -13.82 -34.13
CA ALA A 394 -40.85 -12.59 -33.85
C ALA A 394 -40.89 -12.22 -32.36
N LYS A 395 -42.07 -12.35 -31.72
CA LYS A 395 -42.24 -12.06 -30.29
C LYS A 395 -41.49 -13.04 -29.37
N ASP A 396 -41.46 -14.33 -29.70
CA ASP A 396 -40.70 -15.34 -28.94
C ASP A 396 -39.18 -15.09 -29.07
N LEU A 397 -38.69 -14.83 -30.28
CA LEU A 397 -37.28 -14.51 -30.52
C LEU A 397 -36.86 -13.22 -29.82
N LYS A 398 -37.70 -12.18 -29.84
CA LYS A 398 -37.45 -10.91 -29.13
C LYS A 398 -37.35 -11.14 -27.62
N SER A 399 -38.22 -11.97 -27.04
CA SER A 399 -38.18 -12.36 -25.62
C SER A 399 -36.89 -13.10 -25.25
N ARG A 400 -36.50 -14.11 -26.05
CA ARG A 400 -35.25 -14.87 -25.85
C ARG A 400 -34.01 -14.00 -25.97
N LEU A 401 -34.01 -13.10 -26.95
CA LEU A 401 -32.93 -12.13 -27.19
C LEU A 401 -32.78 -11.20 -25.97
N LEU A 402 -33.89 -10.65 -25.45
CA LEU A 402 -33.90 -9.80 -24.26
C LEU A 402 -33.36 -10.54 -23.03
N TYR A 403 -33.82 -11.77 -22.82
CA TYR A 403 -33.36 -12.61 -21.71
C TYR A 403 -31.86 -12.91 -21.81
N SER A 404 -31.35 -13.21 -23.00
CA SER A 404 -29.92 -13.45 -23.25
C SER A 404 -29.08 -12.21 -22.94
N VAL A 405 -29.52 -11.02 -23.37
CA VAL A 405 -28.82 -9.76 -23.07
C VAL A 405 -28.85 -9.41 -21.59
N VAL A 406 -29.99 -9.56 -20.91
CA VAL A 406 -30.11 -9.29 -19.47
C VAL A 406 -29.26 -10.27 -18.66
N SER A 407 -29.33 -11.57 -18.96
CA SER A 407 -28.54 -12.58 -18.27
C SER A 407 -27.03 -12.36 -18.44
N MET A 408 -26.57 -11.99 -19.64
CA MET A 408 -25.15 -11.68 -19.89
C MET A 408 -24.71 -10.36 -19.26
N ASN A 409 -25.55 -9.32 -19.25
CA ASN A 409 -25.22 -8.04 -18.61
C ASN A 409 -25.28 -8.11 -17.07
N SER A 410 -26.08 -9.01 -16.51
CA SER A 410 -26.18 -9.20 -15.04
C SER A 410 -24.88 -9.71 -14.41
N GLN A 411 -23.96 -10.24 -15.21
CA GLN A 411 -22.64 -10.64 -14.72
C GLN A 411 -21.77 -9.39 -14.46
N ASN A 412 -21.57 -9.09 -13.18
CA ASN A 412 -20.72 -7.99 -12.72
C ASN A 412 -19.25 -8.24 -13.16
N PRO A 413 -18.60 -7.28 -13.86
CA PRO A 413 -17.19 -7.41 -14.27
C PRO A 413 -16.26 -7.73 -13.09
N GLY A 414 -16.58 -7.25 -11.89
CA GLY A 414 -15.80 -7.49 -10.67
C GLY A 414 -15.81 -8.95 -10.18
N LYS A 415 -16.82 -9.76 -10.55
CA LYS A 415 -16.90 -11.17 -10.14
C LYS A 415 -15.84 -12.03 -10.84
N LEU A 416 -15.43 -11.62 -12.03
CA LEU A 416 -14.41 -12.30 -12.81
C LEU A 416 -13.00 -11.89 -12.36
N ILE A 417 -12.80 -10.67 -11.84
CA ILE A 417 -11.52 -10.19 -11.28
C ILE A 417 -11.14 -10.98 -10.01
N LYS A 418 -10.43 -12.10 -10.21
CA LYS A 418 -9.80 -12.84 -9.11
C LYS A 418 -8.79 -11.94 -8.40
N GLY A 419 -9.04 -11.65 -7.12
CA GLY A 419 -8.06 -10.98 -6.25
C GLY A 419 -8.34 -9.52 -5.90
N TYR A 420 -9.54 -8.98 -6.16
CA TYR A 420 -9.91 -7.62 -5.74
C TYR A 420 -9.81 -7.41 -4.21
N ASN A 421 -10.03 -8.47 -3.43
CA ASN A 421 -9.95 -8.45 -1.97
C ASN A 421 -8.54 -8.74 -1.41
N LYS A 422 -7.49 -8.79 -2.26
CA LYS A 422 -6.12 -9.03 -1.80
C LYS A 422 -5.36 -7.70 -1.71
N PRO A 423 -4.67 -7.43 -0.60
CA PRO A 423 -3.92 -6.19 -0.44
C PRO A 423 -2.91 -6.02 -1.58
N ASP A 424 -2.89 -4.83 -2.19
CA ASP A 424 -1.99 -4.42 -3.28
C ASP A 424 -0.56 -4.15 -2.79
N HIS A 425 -0.05 -5.03 -1.93
CA HIS A 425 1.29 -4.95 -1.40
C HIS A 425 2.14 -6.04 -2.08
N PRO A 426 3.07 -5.70 -2.99
CA PRO A 426 3.99 -6.63 -3.64
C PRO A 426 4.55 -7.69 -2.69
N ILE A 427 5.01 -7.30 -1.50
CA ILE A 427 5.54 -8.26 -0.52
C ILE A 427 4.44 -9.17 0.03
N MET A 428 3.24 -8.67 0.30
CA MET A 428 2.16 -9.50 0.84
C MET A 428 1.61 -10.46 -0.21
N ASP A 429 1.55 -10.04 -1.47
CA ASP A 429 1.14 -10.92 -2.59
C ASP A 429 2.23 -11.98 -2.87
N ILE A 430 3.52 -11.63 -2.79
CA ILE A 430 4.63 -12.59 -2.86
C ILE A 430 4.61 -13.55 -1.67
N VAL A 431 4.37 -13.07 -0.45
CA VAL A 431 4.27 -13.90 0.77
C VAL A 431 3.04 -14.81 0.69
N ASN A 432 1.89 -14.34 0.22
CA ASN A 432 0.71 -15.17 0.04
C ASN A 432 0.91 -16.22 -1.07
N ASN A 433 1.73 -15.92 -2.08
CA ASN A 433 2.13 -16.88 -3.11
C ASN A 433 3.40 -17.67 -2.73
N SER A 434 4.01 -17.43 -1.56
CA SER A 434 5.21 -18.15 -1.10
C SER A 434 4.90 -19.61 -0.73
N VAL A 435 3.64 -19.91 -0.42
CA VAL A 435 3.15 -21.29 -0.28
C VAL A 435 3.31 -22.05 -1.60
N LYS A 436 2.96 -21.41 -2.74
CA LYS A 436 3.21 -21.97 -4.07
C LYS A 436 4.70 -22.02 -4.42
N LEU A 437 5.49 -21.06 -3.93
CA LEU A 437 6.95 -21.09 -4.07
C LEU A 437 7.55 -22.29 -3.33
N THR A 438 7.03 -22.61 -2.13
CA THR A 438 7.45 -23.75 -1.32
C THR A 438 7.10 -25.06 -2.03
N GLU A 439 5.87 -25.18 -2.56
CA GLU A 439 5.47 -26.33 -3.40
C GLU A 439 6.30 -26.43 -4.67
N SER A 440 6.61 -25.31 -5.32
CA SER A 440 7.45 -25.29 -6.53
C SER A 440 8.89 -25.70 -6.24
N ILE A 441 9.45 -25.26 -5.11
CA ILE A 441 10.78 -25.66 -4.63
C ILE A 441 10.79 -27.15 -4.25
N GLN A 442 9.71 -27.65 -3.65
CA GLN A 442 9.55 -29.07 -3.32
C GLN A 442 9.44 -29.94 -4.58
N ASN A 443 8.74 -29.46 -5.61
CA ASN A 443 8.68 -30.09 -6.94
C ASN A 443 10.02 -30.01 -7.68
N LEU A 444 10.77 -28.92 -7.53
CA LEU A 444 12.12 -28.77 -8.09
C LEU A 444 13.15 -29.66 -7.38
N ALA A 445 12.98 -29.88 -6.08
CA ALA A 445 13.79 -30.78 -5.29
C ALA A 445 13.63 -32.25 -5.72
N GLN A 446 12.49 -32.59 -6.34
CA GLN A 446 12.22 -33.90 -6.93
C GLN A 446 12.85 -34.07 -8.34
N MET A 447 13.38 -33.02 -8.97
CA MET A 447 14.09 -33.15 -10.25
C MET A 447 15.53 -33.66 -10.05
N PRO A 448 16.00 -34.60 -10.89
CA PRO A 448 17.27 -35.31 -10.68
C PRO A 448 18.53 -34.42 -10.72
N LEU A 449 18.50 -33.29 -11.43
CA LEU A 449 19.67 -32.40 -11.58
C LEU A 449 19.71 -31.27 -10.54
N ILE A 450 18.54 -30.73 -10.17
CA ILE A 450 18.40 -29.55 -9.28
C ILE A 450 18.15 -29.99 -7.83
N GLY A 451 17.71 -31.24 -7.63
CA GLY A 451 17.37 -31.80 -6.32
C GLY A 451 18.47 -31.70 -5.27
N LYS A 452 19.74 -31.91 -5.66
CA LYS A 452 20.89 -31.83 -4.73
C LYS A 452 21.20 -30.41 -4.24
N ILE A 453 20.80 -29.40 -5.00
CA ILE A 453 21.02 -27.98 -4.65
C ILE A 453 19.85 -27.46 -3.80
N CYS A 454 18.63 -27.95 -4.06
CA CYS A 454 17.42 -27.53 -3.35
C CYS A 454 17.12 -28.36 -2.09
N SER A 455 17.65 -29.57 -1.94
CA SER A 455 17.41 -30.43 -0.77
C SER A 455 17.78 -29.80 0.59
N PRO A 456 18.87 -29.02 0.75
CA PRO A 456 19.18 -28.38 2.04
C PRO A 456 18.14 -27.33 2.43
N ILE A 457 17.60 -26.62 1.45
CA ILE A 457 16.58 -25.58 1.64
C ILE A 457 15.24 -26.22 2.00
N VAL A 458 14.85 -27.30 1.32
CA VAL A 458 13.63 -28.05 1.63
C VAL A 458 13.67 -28.63 3.04
N ASN A 459 14.79 -29.25 3.43
CA ASN A 459 14.94 -29.83 4.77
C ASN A 459 14.84 -28.76 5.87
N ALA A 460 15.44 -27.59 5.68
CA ALA A 460 15.35 -26.48 6.64
C ALA A 460 13.93 -25.90 6.75
N ILE A 461 13.16 -25.89 5.65
CA ILE A 461 11.75 -25.47 5.65
C ILE A 461 10.87 -26.48 6.40
N ASP A 462 11.07 -27.78 6.19
CA ASP A 462 10.31 -28.83 6.86
C ASP A 462 10.62 -28.89 8.37
N GLU A 463 11.89 -28.67 8.75
CA GLU A 463 12.31 -28.56 10.15
C GLU A 463 11.65 -27.36 10.86
N GLN A 464 11.61 -26.19 10.22
CA GLN A 464 10.92 -24.99 10.73
C GLN A 464 9.41 -25.23 10.90
N LYS A 465 8.75 -25.90 9.94
CA LYS A 465 7.33 -26.28 10.05
C LYS A 465 7.08 -27.21 11.23
N ALA A 466 7.95 -28.20 11.45
CA ALA A 466 7.83 -29.12 12.58
C ALA A 466 7.99 -28.40 13.93
N ILE A 467 8.93 -27.46 14.02
CA ILE A 467 9.13 -26.63 15.23
C ILE A 467 7.92 -25.74 15.50
N GLN A 468 7.33 -25.13 14.47
CA GLN A 468 6.10 -24.32 14.62
C GLN A 468 4.90 -25.17 15.03
N ALA A 469 4.72 -26.35 14.43
CA ALA A 469 3.65 -27.27 14.80
C ALA A 469 3.75 -27.71 16.26
N ASN A 470 4.97 -28.00 16.74
CA ASN A 470 5.20 -28.33 18.16
C ASN A 470 4.87 -27.15 19.08
N LYS A 471 5.26 -25.92 18.75
CA LYS A 471 4.91 -24.71 19.54
C LYS A 471 3.40 -24.46 19.60
N ILE A 472 2.68 -24.70 18.51
CA ILE A 472 1.21 -24.59 18.47
C ILE A 472 0.57 -25.67 19.35
N ASN A 473 1.09 -26.89 19.30
CA ASN A 473 0.59 -28.00 20.11
C ASN A 473 0.86 -27.77 21.62
N GLU A 474 2.05 -27.27 21.97
CA GLU A 474 2.38 -26.83 23.33
C GLU A 474 1.46 -25.70 23.81
N GLY A 475 1.16 -24.73 22.93
CA GLY A 475 0.20 -23.65 23.21
C GLY A 475 -1.23 -24.14 23.41
N LEU A 476 -1.70 -25.10 22.59
CA LEU A 476 -3.01 -25.74 22.75
C LEU A 476 -3.09 -26.53 24.06
N ILE A 477 -2.05 -27.29 24.41
CA ILE A 477 -1.97 -28.02 25.67
C ILE A 477 -2.01 -27.04 26.85
N ALA A 478 -1.22 -25.96 26.81
CA ALA A 478 -1.25 -24.92 27.84
C ALA A 478 -2.64 -24.28 27.98
N ASN A 479 -3.32 -24.00 26.88
CA ASN A 479 -4.66 -23.41 26.90
C ASN A 479 -5.70 -24.38 27.49
N THR A 480 -5.62 -25.68 27.16
CA THR A 480 -6.50 -26.70 27.77
C THR A 480 -6.24 -26.92 29.27
N LEU A 481 -5.00 -26.68 29.74
CA LEU A 481 -4.66 -26.72 31.17
C LEU A 481 -5.20 -25.49 31.91
N ILE A 482 -5.16 -24.31 31.29
CA ILE A 482 -5.76 -23.08 31.82
C ILE A 482 -7.28 -23.20 31.92
N ASP A 483 -7.94 -23.76 30.91
CA ASP A 483 -9.39 -24.00 30.95
C ASP A 483 -9.78 -25.02 32.02
N LYS A 484 -8.99 -26.08 32.23
CA LYS A 484 -9.20 -27.02 33.35
C LYS A 484 -9.04 -26.36 34.71
N GLN A 485 -8.12 -25.41 34.87
CA GLN A 485 -7.96 -24.67 36.13
C GLN A 485 -9.14 -23.73 36.42
N LYS A 486 -9.71 -23.09 35.38
CA LYS A 486 -10.93 -22.26 35.52
C LYS A 486 -12.16 -23.06 35.97
N VAL A 487 -12.35 -24.26 35.42
CA VAL A 487 -13.49 -25.13 35.80
C VAL A 487 -13.37 -25.63 37.24
N VAL A 488 -12.15 -25.79 37.77
CA VAL A 488 -11.93 -26.18 39.17
C VAL A 488 -12.19 -25.00 40.12
N SER A 489 -11.85 -23.76 39.74
CA SER A 489 -12.13 -22.58 40.57
C SER A 489 -13.61 -22.23 40.67
N ASP A 490 -14.41 -22.45 39.63
CA ASP A 490 -15.86 -22.19 39.64
C ASP A 490 -16.67 -23.23 40.44
N ASN A 491 -16.11 -24.42 40.70
CA ASN A 491 -16.74 -25.47 41.52
C ASN A 491 -16.40 -25.38 43.02
N THR A 492 -15.61 -24.38 43.43
CA THR A 492 -15.21 -24.17 44.83
C THR A 492 -15.69 -22.85 45.44
N ASN A 493 -16.62 -22.15 44.79
CA ASN A 493 -17.34 -21.02 45.37
C ASN A 493 -18.80 -21.36 45.69
#